data_AF-A0A357HZ20-F1
#
_entry.id   AF-A0A357HZ20-F1
#
_cell.length_a   1.000
_cell.length_b   1.000
_cell.length_c   1.000
_cell.angle_alpha   90.00
_cell.angle_beta   90.00
_cell.angle_gamma   90.00
#
_symmetry.space_group_name_H-M   'P 1'
#
loop_
_entity.id
_entity.type
_entity.pdbx_description
1 polymer ?
#
loop_
_entity_poly.entity_id
_entity_poly.type
_entity_poly.pdbx_seq_one_letter_code
_entity_poly.pdbx_strand_id
1 'polypeptide(L)'
;MKWISLTTLLIGLAVGAFLSAYLETPESSDRGPVPVSARTLGAGSSPVRSAEEASGQGFVSEQWLDSLKLMTPVEGQLAIGEMVQQLAVEDYAAVLQLVKDTPPPIGPSIRDLVSRQWVQVDPHGMLAYAKSLDTKEQYAVLNLLFSQWAKIDFEEAWADMLHMENDQHHSSFSQIVLHAGIDEQPLHVLER
;
A
#
# COMPACT_ATOMS: atom_id res chain seq x y z
N MET A 1 -25.06 21.21 -32.84
CA MET A 1 -23.71 21.75 -32.63
C MET A 1 -22.83 20.62 -32.10
N LYS A 2 -21.93 20.08 -32.94
CA LYS A 2 -20.99 19.01 -32.60
C LYS A 2 -19.60 19.56 -32.94
N TRP A 3 -18.74 19.69 -31.95
CA TRP A 3 -17.35 20.11 -32.12
C TRP A 3 -16.47 18.88 -32.09
N ILE A 4 -15.66 18.72 -33.13
CA ILE A 4 -14.59 17.72 -33.21
C ILE A 4 -13.33 18.38 -32.68
N SER A 5 -12.55 17.68 -31.86
CA SER A 5 -11.10 17.87 -31.84
C SER A 5 -10.43 16.52 -31.57
N LEU A 6 -9.95 15.95 -32.67
CA LEU A 6 -8.84 15.01 -32.73
C LEU A 6 -7.61 15.68 -32.10
N THR A 7 -6.92 15.02 -31.18
CA THR A 7 -5.48 15.21 -31.00
C THR A 7 -4.88 13.89 -30.54
N THR A 8 -4.24 13.21 -31.47
CA THR A 8 -3.47 12.00 -31.27
C THR A 8 -2.04 12.38 -30.87
N LEU A 9 -1.60 11.85 -29.72
CA LEU A 9 -0.30 11.25 -29.39
C LEU A 9 1.01 11.76 -30.06
N LEU A 10 2.02 12.08 -29.24
CA LEU A 10 3.49 11.86 -29.39
C LEU A 10 4.15 12.24 -28.03
N ILE A 11 4.55 11.32 -27.13
CA ILE A 11 5.77 10.50 -26.98
C ILE A 11 7.12 11.24 -27.05
N GLY A 12 7.92 11.08 -25.97
CA GLY A 12 9.39 11.25 -25.91
C GLY A 12 9.84 12.47 -25.10
N LEU A 13 10.91 12.48 -24.29
CA LEU A 13 11.93 11.50 -23.89
C LEU A 13 12.81 12.22 -22.82
N ALA A 14 13.41 11.45 -21.92
CA ALA A 14 14.66 11.73 -21.19
C ALA A 14 14.70 12.83 -20.11
N VAL A 15 14.80 12.34 -18.85
CA VAL A 15 16.00 12.45 -17.99
C VAL A 15 16.93 13.64 -18.23
N GLY A 16 17.10 14.48 -17.21
CA GLY A 16 18.35 15.22 -17.02
C GLY A 16 18.21 16.71 -16.67
N ALA A 17 17.97 17.03 -15.40
CA ALA A 17 18.15 18.41 -14.90
C ALA A 17 18.40 18.50 -13.38
N PHE A 18 19.09 17.54 -12.76
CA PHE A 18 19.49 17.70 -11.35
C PHE A 18 20.93 17.28 -11.02
N LEU A 19 21.82 17.24 -12.02
CA LEU A 19 23.22 16.82 -11.83
C LEU A 19 24.28 17.78 -12.42
N SER A 20 23.94 19.05 -12.72
CA SER A 20 24.89 20.05 -13.26
C SER A 20 25.03 21.30 -12.38
N ALA A 21 25.35 21.12 -11.10
CA ALA A 21 25.79 22.21 -10.21
C ALA A 21 27.20 22.00 -9.62
N TYR A 22 28.01 21.12 -10.21
CA TYR A 22 29.40 20.93 -9.83
C TYR A 22 30.30 20.91 -11.08
N LEU A 23 30.60 22.10 -11.60
CA LEU A 23 31.76 22.33 -12.48
C LEU A 23 32.79 23.15 -11.69
N GLU A 24 33.90 22.48 -11.37
CA GLU A 24 35.31 22.91 -11.39
C GLU A 24 35.72 24.36 -11.01
N THR A 25 36.39 24.55 -9.87
CA THR A 25 37.86 24.74 -9.60
C THR A 25 38.41 26.17 -9.85
N PRO A 26 39.39 26.63 -9.04
CA PRO A 26 40.78 26.36 -9.37
C PRO A 26 41.68 25.96 -8.17
N GLU A 27 42.63 25.11 -8.52
CA GLU A 27 43.88 24.78 -7.81
C GLU A 27 44.71 26.04 -7.50
N SER A 28 45.21 26.15 -6.26
CA SER A 28 46.38 26.97 -5.92
C SER A 28 47.10 26.29 -4.76
N SER A 29 48.31 25.84 -5.03
CA SER A 29 49.21 25.17 -4.11
C SER A 29 50.21 26.15 -3.49
N ASP A 30 50.56 25.87 -2.24
CA ASP A 30 51.81 26.26 -1.56
C ASP A 30 51.92 27.65 -0.88
N ARG A 31 51.79 27.68 0.46
CA ARG A 31 52.87 28.02 1.42
C ARG A 31 52.36 28.32 2.84
N GLY A 32 52.97 27.67 3.83
CA GLY A 32 53.11 28.18 5.21
C GLY A 32 52.56 27.28 6.33
N PRO A 33 53.38 26.88 7.33
CA PRO A 33 52.94 26.01 8.42
C PRO A 33 52.63 26.76 9.74
N VAL A 34 51.76 26.13 10.56
CA VAL A 34 51.46 26.27 12.03
C VAL A 34 50.84 27.59 12.55
N PRO A 35 50.08 27.62 13.70
CA PRO A 35 49.98 26.60 14.76
C PRO A 35 48.59 26.23 15.35
N VAL A 36 48.62 25.03 15.93
CA VAL A 36 47.91 24.48 17.11
C VAL A 36 47.03 25.45 17.92
N SER A 37 45.77 25.03 18.17
CA SER A 37 45.14 25.11 19.49
C SER A 37 44.05 24.05 19.63
N ALA A 38 44.20 23.26 20.70
CA ALA A 38 43.26 22.23 21.15
C ALA A 38 42.13 22.83 22.01
N ARG A 39 41.18 21.95 22.39
CA ARG A 39 40.09 22.10 23.39
C ARG A 39 38.80 22.70 22.80
N THR A 40 37.62 22.08 22.93
CA THR A 40 37.01 21.62 24.18
C THR A 40 35.89 20.60 23.91
N LEU A 41 35.74 19.63 24.82
CA LEU A 41 34.60 18.72 24.97
C LEU A 41 33.25 19.46 24.91
N GLY A 42 32.32 18.94 24.12
CA GLY A 42 30.92 19.36 24.11
C GLY A 42 30.04 18.17 23.83
N ALA A 43 29.46 17.63 24.90
CA ALA A 43 28.39 16.65 24.87
C ALA A 43 27.23 17.20 24.03
N GLY A 44 26.91 16.51 22.94
CA GLY A 44 25.78 16.80 22.07
C GLY A 44 25.13 15.47 21.73
N SER A 45 24.34 15.00 22.68
CA SER A 45 23.39 13.90 22.59
C SER A 45 22.77 13.78 21.19
N SER A 46 23.14 12.73 20.46
CA SER A 46 22.25 12.14 19.47
C SER A 46 20.97 11.73 20.20
N PRO A 47 19.77 12.16 19.78
CA PRO A 47 18.59 11.45 20.20
C PRO A 47 18.67 10.09 19.51
N VAL A 48 19.15 9.10 20.25
CA VAL A 48 18.82 7.69 20.00
C VAL A 48 17.31 7.67 19.95
N ARG A 49 16.77 7.56 18.74
CA ARG A 49 15.37 7.30 18.49
C ARG A 49 15.08 6.00 19.23
N SER A 50 14.44 6.13 20.40
CA SER A 50 14.14 5.02 21.27
C SER A 50 13.43 3.95 20.47
N ALA A 51 13.92 2.71 20.59
CA ALA A 51 13.37 1.50 19.98
C ALA A 51 12.01 1.10 20.58
N GLU A 52 11.24 2.06 21.08
CA GLU A 52 9.96 1.92 21.76
C GLU A 52 8.79 2.43 20.89
N GLU A 53 9.06 2.82 19.64
CA GLU A 53 8.07 3.07 18.58
C GLU A 53 7.85 1.82 17.68
N ALA A 54 8.46 0.69 18.00
CA ALA A 54 8.41 -0.54 17.19
C ALA A 54 7.21 -1.45 17.54
N SER A 55 6.07 -0.85 17.87
CA SER A 55 4.79 -1.56 18.00
C SER A 55 3.77 -0.77 17.21
N GLY A 56 3.47 -1.24 15.98
CA GLY A 56 2.54 -0.61 15.04
C GLY A 56 1.11 -0.40 15.57
N GLN A 57 0.81 -0.89 16.77
CA GLN A 57 -0.42 -0.63 17.52
C GLN A 57 -0.63 0.84 17.95
N GLY A 58 0.39 1.70 17.87
CA GLY A 58 0.27 3.11 18.27
C GLY A 58 -0.27 4.06 17.19
N PHE A 59 -0.23 3.66 15.92
CA PHE A 59 -0.45 4.60 14.82
C PHE A 59 -1.93 4.73 14.41
N VAL A 60 -2.66 3.61 14.36
CA VAL A 60 -4.11 3.62 14.10
C VAL A 60 -4.84 3.46 15.43
N SER A 61 -5.49 4.52 15.87
CA SER A 61 -6.22 4.57 17.15
C SER A 61 -7.60 5.19 16.98
N GLU A 62 -8.48 4.99 17.96
CA GLU A 62 -9.79 5.65 18.02
C GLU A 62 -9.65 7.19 17.94
N GLN A 63 -8.61 7.75 18.55
CA GLN A 63 -8.33 9.19 18.49
C GLN A 63 -7.98 9.65 17.08
N TRP A 64 -7.21 8.85 16.35
CA TRP A 64 -6.91 9.13 14.94
C TRP A 64 -8.19 9.03 14.08
N LEU A 65 -9.03 8.02 14.31
CA LEU A 65 -10.33 7.89 13.63
C LEU A 65 -11.26 9.08 13.92
N ASP A 66 -11.26 9.59 15.15
CA ASP A 66 -12.00 10.80 15.52
C ASP A 66 -11.44 12.04 14.81
N SER A 67 -10.13 12.13 14.63
CA SER A 67 -9.51 13.24 13.89
C SER A 67 -9.96 13.28 12.43
N LEU A 68 -10.15 12.12 11.78
CA LEU A 68 -10.65 12.04 10.40
C LEU A 68 -12.06 12.61 10.24
N LYS A 69 -12.90 12.55 11.28
CA LYS A 69 -14.26 13.11 11.26
C LYS A 69 -14.26 14.64 11.18
N LEU A 70 -13.16 15.26 11.61
CA LEU A 70 -12.98 16.71 11.62
C LEU A 70 -12.27 17.23 10.36
N MET A 71 -11.70 16.34 9.56
CA MET A 71 -10.99 16.68 8.32
C MET A 71 -11.95 16.89 7.15
N THR A 72 -11.51 17.64 6.14
CA THR A 72 -12.21 17.66 4.85
C THR A 72 -12.09 16.29 4.15
N PRO A 73 -12.98 15.95 3.20
CA PRO A 73 -12.91 14.67 2.50
C PRO A 73 -11.57 14.40 1.80
N VAL A 74 -10.92 15.44 1.28
CA VAL A 74 -9.62 15.32 0.60
C VAL A 74 -8.50 15.05 1.60
N GLU A 75 -8.46 15.80 2.71
CA GLU A 75 -7.46 15.61 3.78
C GLU A 75 -7.61 14.23 4.43
N GLY A 76 -8.84 13.82 4.72
CA GLY A 76 -9.12 12.50 5.29
C GLY A 76 -8.66 11.37 4.36
N GLN A 77 -8.90 11.49 3.06
CA GLN A 77 -8.44 10.49 2.09
C GLN A 77 -6.91 10.42 2.01
N LEU A 78 -6.22 11.58 2.04
CA LEU A 78 -4.76 11.62 2.07
C LEU A 78 -4.21 10.96 3.35
N ALA A 79 -4.78 11.30 4.51
CA ALA A 79 -4.38 10.74 5.79
C ALA A 79 -4.58 9.22 5.84
N ILE A 80 -5.69 8.70 5.30
CA ILE A 80 -5.89 7.25 5.18
C ILE A 80 -4.85 6.62 4.25
N GLY A 81 -4.54 7.25 3.12
CA GLY A 81 -3.54 6.76 2.18
C GLY A 81 -2.14 6.68 2.78
N GLU A 82 -1.70 7.76 3.46
CA GLU A 82 -0.43 7.79 4.19
C GLU A 82 -0.39 6.74 5.30
N MET A 83 -1.53 6.50 5.95
CA MET A 83 -1.63 5.50 7.01
C MET A 83 -1.39 4.10 6.45
N VAL A 84 -2.08 3.73 5.36
CA VAL A 84 -1.96 2.40 4.75
C VAL A 84 -0.54 2.14 4.22
N GLN A 85 0.15 3.17 3.71
CA GLN A 85 1.53 3.03 3.22
C GLN A 85 2.55 2.73 4.33
N GLN A 86 2.26 3.11 5.57
CA GLN A 86 3.16 2.92 6.72
C GLN A 86 2.78 1.69 7.56
N LEU A 87 1.66 1.05 7.25
CA LEU A 87 1.12 -0.05 8.02
C LEU A 87 1.95 -1.32 7.79
N ALA A 88 2.32 -2.00 8.87
CA ALA A 88 2.97 -3.29 8.78
C ALA A 88 1.94 -4.38 8.40
N VAL A 89 2.39 -5.43 7.70
CA VAL A 89 1.49 -6.48 7.21
C VAL A 89 0.76 -7.17 8.36
N GLU A 90 1.44 -7.33 9.49
CA GLU A 90 0.94 -7.97 10.70
C GLU A 90 -0.20 -7.17 11.35
N ASP A 91 -0.30 -5.87 11.07
CA ASP A 91 -1.29 -4.96 11.65
C ASP A 91 -2.58 -4.85 10.81
N TYR A 92 -2.60 -5.32 9.56
CA TYR A 92 -3.77 -5.18 8.68
C TYR A 92 -5.05 -5.79 9.27
N ALA A 93 -4.95 -7.00 9.83
CA ALA A 93 -6.09 -7.66 10.49
C ALA A 93 -6.64 -6.80 11.64
N ALA A 94 -5.75 -6.28 12.48
CA ALA A 94 -6.13 -5.46 13.64
C ALA A 94 -6.81 -4.16 13.20
N VAL A 95 -6.29 -3.49 12.17
CA VAL A 95 -6.90 -2.29 11.61
C VAL A 95 -8.28 -2.57 11.04
N LEU A 96 -8.47 -3.65 10.27
CA LEU A 96 -9.78 -4.02 9.72
C LEU A 96 -10.81 -4.29 10.82
N GLN A 97 -10.40 -4.90 11.93
CA GLN A 97 -11.28 -5.13 13.08
C GLN A 97 -11.62 -3.83 13.81
N LEU A 98 -10.63 -2.96 14.01
CA LEU A 98 -10.84 -1.66 14.65
C LEU A 98 -11.87 -0.81 13.88
N VAL A 99 -11.80 -0.77 12.54
CA VAL A 99 -12.69 0.06 11.73
C VAL A 99 -14.02 -0.61 11.36
N LYS A 100 -14.28 -1.84 11.85
CA LYS A 100 -15.45 -2.63 11.49
C LYS A 100 -16.77 -1.87 11.70
N ASP A 101 -16.88 -1.22 12.85
CA ASP A 101 -18.08 -0.47 13.26
C ASP A 101 -17.97 1.04 12.98
N THR A 102 -16.90 1.48 12.31
CA THR A 102 -16.74 2.88 11.92
C THR A 102 -17.74 3.24 10.80
N PRO A 103 -18.56 4.30 10.98
CA PRO A 103 -19.58 4.68 10.01
C PRO A 103 -18.97 5.21 8.70
N PRO A 104 -19.77 5.22 7.60
CA PRO A 104 -19.39 5.87 6.36
C PRO A 104 -19.14 7.38 6.53
N PRO A 105 -18.22 7.97 5.74
CA PRO A 105 -17.43 7.32 4.71
C PRO A 105 -16.15 6.63 5.24
N ILE A 106 -15.74 6.91 6.48
CA ILE A 106 -14.40 6.60 6.99
C ILE A 106 -14.13 5.08 7.04
N GLY A 107 -15.00 4.32 7.71
CA GLY A 107 -14.78 2.88 7.92
C GLY A 107 -14.68 2.08 6.60
N PRO A 108 -15.64 2.24 5.67
CA PRO A 108 -15.53 1.64 4.34
C PRO A 108 -14.27 2.04 3.57
N SER A 109 -13.87 3.31 3.58
CA SER A 109 -12.66 3.77 2.87
C SER A 109 -11.38 3.13 3.41
N ILE A 110 -11.24 3.02 4.73
CA ILE A 110 -10.07 2.37 5.34
C ILE A 110 -10.06 0.88 5.00
N ARG A 111 -11.19 0.18 5.18
CA ARG A 111 -11.28 -1.26 4.87
C ARG A 111 -10.90 -1.55 3.43
N ASP A 112 -11.38 -0.74 2.50
CA ASP A 112 -11.10 -0.90 1.08
C ASP A 112 -9.61 -0.74 0.77
N LEU A 113 -8.98 0.35 1.23
CA LEU A 113 -7.56 0.61 0.97
C LEU A 113 -6.64 -0.40 1.65
N VAL A 114 -6.89 -0.73 2.91
CA VAL A 114 -6.13 -1.74 3.66
C VAL A 114 -6.23 -3.10 2.97
N SER A 115 -7.43 -3.51 2.59
CA SER A 115 -7.63 -4.82 1.95
C SER A 115 -6.91 -4.89 0.60
N ARG A 116 -7.01 -3.84 -0.24
CA ARG A 116 -6.30 -3.81 -1.52
C ARG A 116 -4.79 -3.88 -1.33
N GLN A 117 -4.25 -3.14 -0.36
CA GLN A 117 -2.82 -3.17 -0.06
C GLN A 117 -2.39 -4.55 0.47
N TRP A 118 -3.20 -5.17 1.33
CA TRP A 118 -2.90 -6.48 1.88
C TRP A 118 -2.81 -7.55 0.79
N VAL A 119 -3.78 -7.62 -0.13
CA VAL A 119 -3.73 -8.57 -1.27
C VAL A 119 -2.45 -8.39 -2.10
N GLN A 120 -1.96 -7.15 -2.25
CA GLN A 120 -0.75 -6.89 -3.03
C GLN A 120 0.53 -7.42 -2.39
N VAL A 121 0.59 -7.48 -1.05
CA VAL A 121 1.83 -7.82 -0.34
C VAL A 121 1.80 -9.19 0.33
N ASP A 122 0.61 -9.68 0.71
CA ASP A 122 0.41 -10.94 1.41
C ASP A 122 -1.03 -11.49 1.19
N PRO A 123 -1.33 -12.01 -0.02
CA PRO A 123 -2.65 -12.57 -0.33
C PRO A 123 -2.97 -13.80 0.53
N HIS A 124 -1.97 -14.59 0.92
CA HIS A 124 -2.11 -15.76 1.78
C HIS A 124 -2.51 -15.39 3.21
N GLY A 125 -1.90 -14.35 3.78
CA GLY A 125 -2.31 -13.82 5.09
C GLY A 125 -3.74 -13.30 5.07
N MET A 126 -4.15 -12.61 4.01
CA MET A 126 -5.54 -12.18 3.85
C MET A 126 -6.50 -13.37 3.66
N LEU A 127 -6.09 -14.44 2.97
CA LEU A 127 -6.88 -15.68 2.87
C LEU A 127 -7.07 -16.34 4.24
N ALA A 128 -6.00 -16.44 5.03
CA ALA A 128 -6.04 -16.98 6.39
C ALA A 128 -6.95 -16.14 7.29
N TYR A 129 -6.86 -14.81 7.20
CA TYR A 129 -7.76 -13.89 7.87
C TYR A 129 -9.22 -14.10 7.46
N ALA A 130 -9.51 -14.18 6.16
CA ALA A 130 -10.87 -14.39 5.66
C ALA A 130 -11.50 -15.69 6.21
N LYS A 131 -10.70 -16.76 6.29
CA LYS A 131 -11.11 -18.05 6.87
C LYS A 131 -11.40 -18.00 8.37
N SER A 132 -10.96 -16.97 9.07
CA SER A 132 -11.24 -16.76 10.51
C SER A 132 -12.57 -16.04 10.80
N LEU A 133 -13.20 -15.46 9.77
CA LEU A 133 -14.42 -14.65 9.91
C LEU A 133 -15.69 -15.52 9.93
N ASP A 134 -16.80 -14.92 10.37
CA ASP A 134 -18.11 -15.54 10.19
C ASP A 134 -18.47 -15.66 8.70
N THR A 135 -19.39 -16.56 8.36
CA THR A 135 -19.71 -16.91 6.97
C THR A 135 -20.06 -15.70 6.09
N LYS A 136 -20.75 -14.68 6.63
CA LYS A 136 -21.18 -13.52 5.85
C LYS A 136 -19.99 -12.60 5.56
N GLU A 137 -19.18 -12.33 6.56
CA GLU A 137 -17.98 -11.49 6.42
C GLU A 137 -16.90 -12.19 5.60
N GLN A 138 -16.70 -13.48 5.84
CA GLN A 138 -15.81 -14.36 5.07
C GLN A 138 -16.10 -14.26 3.58
N TYR A 139 -17.36 -14.41 3.15
CA TYR A 139 -17.71 -14.33 1.73
C TYR A 139 -17.33 -12.98 1.10
N ALA A 140 -17.61 -11.87 1.80
CA ALA A 140 -17.29 -10.54 1.30
C ALA A 140 -15.78 -10.32 1.15
N VAL A 141 -14.99 -10.78 2.13
CA VAL A 141 -13.53 -10.66 2.11
C VAL A 141 -12.91 -11.57 1.06
N LEU A 142 -13.38 -12.82 0.92
CA LEU A 142 -12.91 -13.73 -0.12
C LEU A 142 -13.21 -13.22 -1.53
N ASN A 143 -14.39 -12.63 -1.74
CA ASN A 143 -14.74 -12.00 -3.02
C ASN A 143 -13.75 -10.88 -3.39
N LEU A 144 -13.45 -9.99 -2.44
CA LEU A 144 -12.47 -8.94 -2.65
C LEU A 144 -11.07 -9.51 -2.90
N LEU A 145 -10.62 -10.46 -2.08
CA LEU A 145 -9.32 -11.13 -2.20
C LEU A 145 -9.14 -11.73 -3.59
N PHE A 146 -10.02 -12.64 -4.02
CA PHE A 146 -9.85 -13.34 -5.29
C PHE A 146 -10.00 -12.42 -6.50
N SER A 147 -10.87 -11.41 -6.43
CA SER A 147 -11.00 -10.43 -7.51
C SER A 147 -9.75 -9.57 -7.71
N GLN A 148 -8.94 -9.39 -6.66
CA GLN A 148 -7.71 -8.59 -6.71
C GLN A 148 -6.47 -9.46 -6.92
N TRP A 149 -6.40 -10.62 -6.26
CA TRP A 149 -5.29 -11.56 -6.41
C TRP A 149 -5.19 -12.06 -7.84
N ALA A 150 -6.32 -12.41 -8.47
CA ALA A 150 -6.34 -12.89 -9.85
C ALA A 150 -5.82 -11.86 -10.87
N LYS A 151 -5.89 -10.56 -10.56
CA LYS A 151 -5.31 -9.51 -11.41
C LYS A 151 -3.79 -9.42 -11.27
N ILE A 152 -3.26 -9.80 -10.11
CA ILE A 152 -1.84 -9.78 -9.78
C ILE A 152 -1.18 -11.09 -10.25
N ASP A 153 -1.74 -12.21 -9.81
CA ASP A 153 -1.31 -13.57 -10.14
C ASP A 153 -2.55 -14.46 -10.30
N PHE A 154 -2.98 -14.65 -11.55
CA PHE A 154 -4.14 -15.50 -11.87
C PHE A 154 -3.88 -16.97 -11.54
N GLU A 155 -2.67 -17.47 -11.79
CA GLU A 155 -2.33 -18.88 -11.67
C GLU A 155 -2.39 -19.34 -10.21
N GLU A 156 -1.77 -18.55 -9.32
CA GLU A 156 -1.78 -18.78 -7.88
C GLU A 156 -3.19 -18.61 -7.30
N ALA A 157 -3.88 -17.51 -7.63
CA ALA A 157 -5.24 -17.27 -7.17
C ALA A 157 -6.21 -18.39 -7.58
N TRP A 158 -6.08 -18.92 -8.80
CA TRP A 158 -6.88 -20.04 -9.25
C TRP A 158 -6.53 -21.32 -8.50
N ALA A 159 -5.24 -21.61 -8.32
CA ALA A 159 -4.80 -22.80 -7.60
C ALA A 159 -5.35 -22.80 -6.17
N ASP A 160 -5.25 -21.69 -5.44
CA ASP A 160 -5.80 -21.60 -4.07
C ASP A 160 -7.33 -21.66 -4.04
N MET A 161 -8.01 -21.06 -5.02
CA MET A 161 -9.47 -21.16 -5.14
C MET A 161 -9.94 -22.62 -5.31
N LEU A 162 -9.23 -23.44 -6.10
CA LEU A 162 -9.55 -24.87 -6.25
C LEU A 162 -9.38 -25.65 -4.94
N HIS A 163 -8.41 -25.30 -4.10
CA HIS A 163 -8.23 -25.95 -2.79
C HIS A 163 -9.36 -25.65 -1.79
N MET A 164 -10.27 -24.72 -2.13
CA MET A 164 -11.47 -24.41 -1.34
C MET A 164 -12.64 -25.35 -1.66
N GLU A 165 -12.37 -26.52 -2.26
CA GLU A 165 -13.25 -27.53 -2.88
C GLU A 165 -14.50 -28.00 -2.09
N ASN A 166 -14.78 -27.46 -0.90
CA ASN A 166 -15.99 -27.73 -0.11
C ASN A 166 -16.82 -26.50 0.26
N ASP A 167 -16.50 -25.33 -0.29
CA ASP A 167 -17.27 -24.12 -0.02
C ASP A 167 -18.51 -24.05 -0.90
N GLN A 168 -19.67 -23.74 -0.30
CA GLN A 168 -20.94 -23.48 -0.99
C GLN A 168 -20.80 -22.49 -2.16
N HIS A 169 -19.76 -21.66 -2.11
CA HIS A 169 -19.49 -20.55 -3.03
C HIS A 169 -18.42 -20.85 -4.08
N HIS A 170 -17.92 -22.08 -4.20
CA HIS A 170 -16.85 -22.43 -5.15
C HIS A 170 -17.13 -21.92 -6.57
N SER A 171 -18.33 -22.20 -7.11
CA SER A 171 -18.73 -21.72 -8.45
C SER A 171 -18.68 -20.19 -8.60
N SER A 172 -19.06 -19.45 -7.55
CA SER A 172 -18.98 -17.99 -7.56
C SER A 172 -17.52 -17.51 -7.58
N PHE A 173 -16.65 -18.08 -6.75
CA PHE A 173 -15.24 -17.71 -6.72
C PHE A 173 -14.51 -18.10 -8.00
N SER A 174 -14.81 -19.25 -8.61
CA SER A 174 -14.26 -19.60 -9.93
C SER A 174 -14.62 -18.55 -10.98
N GLN A 175 -15.86 -18.05 -10.99
CA GLN A 175 -16.28 -16.99 -11.92
C GLN A 175 -15.57 -15.65 -11.64
N ILE A 176 -15.36 -15.31 -10.36
CA ILE A 176 -14.65 -14.09 -9.96
C ILE A 176 -13.20 -14.13 -10.46
N VAL A 177 -12.48 -15.23 -10.19
CA VAL A 177 -11.09 -15.40 -10.61
C VAL A 177 -11.00 -15.41 -12.14
N LEU A 178 -11.91 -16.12 -12.81
CA LEU A 178 -11.96 -16.17 -14.27
C LEU A 178 -12.18 -14.79 -14.90
N HIS A 179 -13.17 -14.03 -14.41
CA HIS A 179 -13.48 -12.71 -14.95
C HIS A 179 -12.31 -11.74 -14.76
N ALA A 180 -11.71 -11.73 -13.57
CA ALA A 180 -10.54 -10.91 -13.28
C ALA A 180 -9.33 -11.28 -14.16
N GLY A 181 -9.12 -12.58 -14.38
CA GLY A 181 -8.05 -13.08 -15.26
C GLY A 181 -8.27 -12.76 -16.74
N ILE A 182 -9.51 -12.79 -17.24
CA ILE A 182 -9.81 -12.46 -18.64
C ILE A 182 -9.48 -11.00 -18.95
N ASP A 183 -9.80 -10.09 -18.03
CA ASP A 183 -9.61 -8.66 -18.25
C ASP A 183 -8.12 -8.26 -18.27
N GLU A 184 -7.29 -8.90 -17.44
CA GLU A 184 -5.87 -8.54 -17.28
C GLU A 184 -4.92 -9.47 -18.07
N GLN A 185 -5.27 -10.76 -18.22
CA GLN A 185 -4.40 -11.81 -18.73
C GLN A 185 -5.15 -12.83 -19.63
N PRO A 186 -5.80 -12.37 -20.72
CA PRO A 186 -6.70 -13.21 -21.51
C PRO A 186 -6.03 -14.43 -22.14
N LEU A 187 -4.73 -14.37 -22.45
CA LEU A 187 -3.99 -15.49 -23.02
C LEU A 187 -3.77 -16.62 -22.01
N HIS A 188 -3.47 -16.29 -20.75
CA HIS A 188 -3.25 -17.28 -19.70
C HIS A 188 -4.53 -18.06 -19.35
N VAL A 189 -5.69 -17.39 -19.44
CA VAL A 189 -6.99 -18.03 -19.23
C VAL A 189 -7.34 -19.06 -20.31
N LEU A 190 -6.93 -18.83 -21.56
CA LEU A 190 -7.31 -19.67 -22.71
C LEU A 190 -6.48 -20.95 -22.86
N GLU A 191 -5.35 -21.05 -22.14
CA GLU A 191 -4.46 -22.22 -22.17
C GLU A 191 -4.92 -23.33 -21.21
N ARG A 192 -6.06 -23.15 -20.54
CA ARG A 192 -6.68 -24.10 -19.60
C ARG A 192 -8.03 -24.60 -20.08
#